data_AF-A0A7X8ZM81-F1
#
_entry.id   AF-A0A7X8ZM81-F1
#
_cell.length_a   1.000
_cell.length_b   1.000
_cell.length_c   1.000
_cell.angle_alpha   90.00
_cell.angle_beta   90.00
_cell.angle_gamma   90.00
#
_symmetry.space_group_name_H-M   'P 1'
#
loop_
_entity.id
_entity.type
_entity.pdbx_description
1 polymer ?
#
loop_
_entity_poly.entity_id
_entity_poly.type
_entity_poly.pdbx_seq_one_letter_code
_entity_poly.pdbx_strand_id
1 'polypeptide(L)'
;MPLKEGKCINCGSLLMLDPSMPKGHCLFCDCVFDNEEAFRAFEHPEEFTFPNDPQPPYTGPSLVPLPYQRGPVVVTQSAAAVKKKDDFVLPKKDIPDVRIPRKVFFSIVGIALAIAGIFSAITIPMMNRKKAQYTKISERFVEVVNQPITSEKNLAIHNLSHNRVILVLHEDISDDEGVRLFNEYCDIRADVLDMKDRSFKSTREPITFRIAMPSGDLSINNPKDEAAIVDNLHKE
;
A
#
# COMPACT_ATOMS: atom_id res chain seq x y z
N MET A 1 -5.07 -15.25 -29.95
CA MET A 1 -4.79 -16.28 -28.93
C MET A 1 -4.57 -15.58 -27.59
N PRO A 2 -4.67 -16.25 -26.42
CA PRO A 2 -4.27 -15.61 -25.17
C PRO A 2 -2.80 -15.18 -25.25
N LEU A 3 -2.47 -14.01 -24.68
CA LEU A 3 -1.09 -13.59 -24.51
C LEU A 3 -0.38 -14.60 -23.59
N LYS A 4 0.88 -14.91 -23.89
CA LYS A 4 1.71 -15.82 -23.11
C LYS A 4 2.86 -15.03 -22.47
N GLU A 5 3.21 -15.41 -21.24
CA GLU A 5 4.36 -14.86 -20.52
C GLU A 5 5.66 -15.35 -21.16
N GLY A 6 6.58 -14.42 -21.38
CA GLY A 6 7.92 -14.68 -21.90
C GLY A 6 8.96 -13.82 -21.17
N LYS A 7 10.24 -14.12 -21.38
CA LYS A 7 11.35 -13.40 -20.80
C LYS A 7 12.28 -12.88 -21.88
N CYS A 8 12.71 -11.63 -21.77
CA CYS A 8 13.66 -11.05 -22.72
C CYS A 8 15.02 -11.76 -22.63
N ILE A 9 15.53 -12.27 -23.75
CA ILE A 9 16.81 -12.96 -23.84
C ILE A 9 18.03 -12.06 -23.57
N ASN A 10 17.89 -10.73 -23.70
CA ASN A 10 18.98 -9.79 -23.46
C ASN A 10 19.03 -9.32 -21.99
N CYS A 11 17.90 -8.85 -21.45
CA CYS A 11 17.86 -8.20 -20.12
C CYS A 11 17.10 -8.96 -19.03
N GLY A 12 16.51 -10.12 -19.35
CA GLY A 12 15.78 -10.92 -18.38
C GLY A 12 14.43 -10.34 -17.92
N SER A 13 13.99 -9.23 -18.50
CA SER A 13 12.70 -8.61 -18.18
C SER A 13 11.53 -9.53 -18.56
N LEU A 14 10.50 -9.56 -17.71
CA LEU A 14 9.25 -10.28 -17.96
C LEU A 14 8.40 -9.52 -18.99
N LEU A 15 7.88 -10.23 -19.99
CA LEU A 15 7.13 -9.68 -21.10
C LEU A 15 5.84 -10.47 -21.34
N MET A 16 4.79 -9.77 -21.76
CA MET A 16 3.57 -10.39 -22.30
C MET A 16 3.69 -10.38 -23.82
N LEU A 17 3.70 -11.56 -24.46
CA LEU A 17 3.92 -11.70 -25.89
C LEU A 17 2.72 -12.39 -26.56
N ASP A 18 2.45 -12.05 -27.81
CA ASP A 18 1.43 -12.73 -28.62
C ASP A 18 2.05 -13.98 -29.28
N PRO A 19 1.58 -15.20 -28.97
CA PRO A 19 2.12 -16.42 -29.56
C PRO A 19 1.84 -16.54 -31.06
N SER A 20 0.96 -15.72 -31.64
CA SER A 20 0.73 -15.68 -33.09
C SER A 20 1.77 -14.86 -33.85
N MET A 21 2.60 -14.08 -33.15
CA MET A 21 3.68 -13.30 -33.74
C MET A 21 5.01 -14.06 -33.62
N PRO A 22 5.84 -14.11 -34.68
CA PRO A 22 7.12 -14.81 -34.63
C PRO A 22 8.16 -14.05 -33.78
N LYS A 23 8.05 -12.71 -33.70
CA LYS A 23 9.01 -11.84 -33.04
C LYS A 23 8.38 -11.00 -31.95
N GLY A 24 9.14 -10.78 -30.89
CA GLY A 24 8.84 -9.91 -29.77
C GLY A 24 9.81 -8.75 -29.69
N HIS A 25 9.39 -7.70 -29.00
CA HIS A 25 10.21 -6.51 -28.75
C HIS A 25 10.18 -6.18 -27.26
N CYS A 26 11.35 -6.06 -26.65
CA CYS A 26 11.48 -5.64 -25.26
C CYS A 26 11.47 -4.12 -25.19
N LEU A 27 10.49 -3.54 -24.50
CA LEU A 27 10.42 -2.09 -24.30
C LEU A 27 11.53 -1.54 -23.38
N PHE A 28 12.22 -2.41 -22.62
CA PHE A 28 13.21 -1.99 -21.62
C PHE A 28 14.61 -1.85 -22.19
N CYS A 29 14.98 -2.70 -23.16
CA CYS A 29 16.32 -2.70 -23.75
C CYS A 29 16.30 -2.67 -25.28
N ASP A 30 15.13 -2.42 -25.88
CA ASP A 30 14.88 -2.38 -27.34
C ASP A 30 15.35 -3.62 -28.12
N CYS A 31 15.54 -4.75 -27.42
CA CYS A 31 15.93 -6.01 -28.04
C CYS A 31 14.76 -6.60 -28.83
N VAL A 32 15.00 -6.94 -30.09
CA VAL A 32 14.10 -7.75 -30.93
C VAL A 32 14.59 -9.19 -30.91
N PHE A 33 13.71 -10.11 -30.55
CA PHE A 33 14.02 -11.53 -30.38
C PHE A 33 12.87 -12.38 -30.91
N ASP A 34 13.11 -13.68 -31.04
CA ASP A 34 12.09 -14.63 -31.44
C ASP A 34 11.24 -15.04 -30.22
N ASN A 35 9.91 -15.04 -30.39
CA ASN A 35 8.99 -15.29 -29.27
C ASN A 35 9.17 -16.69 -28.66
N GLU A 36 9.56 -17.68 -29.46
CA GLU A 36 9.86 -19.04 -29.00
C GLU A 36 11.01 -19.06 -27.98
N GLU A 37 12.07 -18.30 -28.25
CA GLU A 37 13.21 -18.19 -27.33
C GLU A 37 12.83 -17.46 -26.04
N ALA A 38 11.96 -16.44 -26.14
CA ALA A 38 11.47 -15.74 -24.96
C ALA A 38 10.55 -16.61 -24.08
N PHE A 39 9.73 -17.48 -24.68
CA PHE A 39 8.94 -18.45 -23.93
C PHE A 39 9.84 -19.49 -23.26
N ARG A 40 10.87 -19.97 -23.96
CA ARG A 40 11.84 -20.91 -23.40
C ARG A 40 12.66 -20.29 -22.26
N ALA A 41 13.09 -19.03 -22.39
CA ALA A 41 13.79 -18.30 -21.34
C ALA A 41 12.92 -18.02 -20.10
N PHE A 42 11.60 -18.07 -20.25
CA PHE A 42 10.66 -17.99 -19.13
C PHE A 42 10.52 -19.34 -18.42
N GLU A 43 10.37 -20.43 -19.17
CA GLU A 43 10.20 -21.79 -18.65
C GLU A 43 11.51 -22.37 -18.07
N HIS A 44 12.66 -22.03 -18.66
CA HIS A 44 14.00 -22.52 -18.31
C HIS A 44 15.03 -21.37 -18.19
N PRO A 45 14.89 -20.47 -17.21
CA PRO A 45 15.77 -19.31 -17.08
C PRO A 45 17.23 -19.65 -16.82
N GLU A 46 17.51 -20.82 -16.24
CA GLU A 46 18.85 -21.34 -15.97
C GLU A 46 19.65 -21.67 -17.24
N GLU A 47 18.98 -21.87 -18.38
CA GLU A 47 19.62 -22.18 -19.67
C GLU A 47 20.07 -20.92 -20.43
N PHE A 48 19.73 -19.73 -19.93
CA PHE A 48 19.95 -18.46 -20.63
C PHE A 48 20.89 -17.55 -19.84
N THR A 49 21.83 -16.94 -20.57
CA THR A 49 22.62 -15.83 -20.07
C THR A 49 22.00 -14.52 -20.57
N PHE A 50 21.85 -13.54 -19.68
CA PHE A 50 21.26 -12.24 -19.98
C PHE A 50 22.38 -11.19 -20.06
N PRO A 51 22.98 -10.95 -21.24
CA PRO A 51 24.19 -10.14 -21.37
C PRO A 51 23.97 -8.65 -21.08
N ASN A 52 22.73 -8.16 -21.18
CA ASN A 52 22.38 -6.74 -21.02
C ASN A 52 23.17 -5.81 -21.97
N ASP A 53 23.43 -6.27 -23.20
CA ASP A 53 24.15 -5.47 -24.18
C ASP A 53 23.27 -4.35 -24.74
N PRO A 54 23.82 -3.14 -24.95
CA PRO A 54 23.08 -2.04 -25.57
C PRO A 54 22.57 -2.42 -26.97
N GLN A 55 21.26 -2.34 -27.19
CA GLN A 55 20.65 -2.62 -28.50
C GLN A 55 20.39 -1.32 -29.27
N PRO A 56 20.48 -1.36 -30.61
CA PRO A 56 20.08 -0.22 -31.42
C PRO A 56 18.55 0.00 -31.32
N PRO A 57 18.09 1.26 -31.43
CA PRO A 57 16.67 1.56 -31.38
C PRO A 57 15.93 0.89 -32.54
N TYR A 58 14.85 0.16 -32.22
CA TYR A 58 14.07 -0.56 -33.21
C TYR A 58 13.28 0.41 -34.11
N THR A 59 13.46 0.27 -35.44
CA THR A 59 12.83 1.13 -36.46
C THR A 59 11.78 0.39 -37.32
N GLY A 60 11.46 -0.86 -36.97
CA GLY A 60 10.50 -1.69 -37.71
C GLY A 60 9.04 -1.46 -37.32
N PRO A 61 8.10 -2.24 -37.91
CA PRO A 61 6.68 -2.18 -37.55
C PRO A 61 6.46 -2.59 -36.09
N SER A 62 5.49 -1.98 -35.41
CA SER A 62 5.22 -2.27 -33.99
C SER A 62 5.02 -3.77 -33.74
N LEU A 63 5.85 -4.35 -32.87
CA LEU A 63 5.76 -5.72 -32.37
C LEU A 63 5.10 -5.79 -30.99
N VAL A 64 4.54 -4.67 -30.51
CA VAL A 64 3.82 -4.62 -29.24
C VAL A 64 2.48 -5.33 -29.41
N PRO A 65 2.13 -6.31 -28.55
CA PRO A 65 0.82 -6.95 -28.61
C PRO A 65 -0.27 -5.90 -28.43
N LEU A 66 -1.16 -5.80 -29.41
CA LEU A 66 -2.31 -4.89 -29.34
C LEU A 66 -3.15 -5.33 -28.14
N PRO A 67 -3.47 -4.42 -27.19
CA PRO A 67 -4.36 -4.77 -26.09
C PRO A 67 -5.69 -5.23 -26.68
N TYR A 68 -6.22 -6.31 -26.11
CA TYR A 68 -7.52 -6.89 -26.47
C TYR A 68 -8.59 -5.78 -26.50
N GLN A 69 -8.96 -5.32 -27.70
CA GLN A 69 -9.90 -4.22 -27.89
C GLN A 69 -11.31 -4.68 -27.51
N ARG A 70 -11.70 -4.49 -26.25
CA ARG A 70 -13.12 -4.48 -25.86
C ARG A 70 -13.68 -3.09 -26.11
N GLY A 71 -14.07 -2.81 -27.35
CA GLY A 71 -14.78 -1.59 -27.73
C GLY A 71 -14.61 -1.25 -29.20
N PRO A 72 -15.59 -0.57 -29.83
CA PRO A 72 -15.49 -0.21 -31.24
C PRO A 72 -14.44 0.89 -31.39
N VAL A 73 -13.27 0.53 -31.92
CA VAL A 73 -12.25 1.48 -32.35
C VAL A 73 -12.60 1.95 -33.76
N VAL A 74 -12.76 3.26 -33.91
CA VAL A 74 -12.87 3.92 -35.21
C VAL A 74 -11.57 3.68 -35.97
N VAL A 75 -11.67 2.94 -37.07
CA VAL A 75 -10.57 2.67 -37.99
C VAL A 75 -10.20 3.97 -38.69
N THR A 76 -9.16 4.66 -38.24
CA THR A 76 -8.45 5.61 -39.11
C THR A 76 -7.59 4.83 -40.07
N GLN A 77 -7.91 4.94 -41.36
CA GLN A 77 -7.24 4.23 -42.44
C GLN A 77 -5.73 4.52 -42.48
N SER A 78 -5.03 3.48 -42.93
CA SER A 78 -3.59 3.30 -43.07
C SER A 78 -2.86 4.35 -43.89
N ALA A 79 -1.59 4.52 -43.56
CA ALA A 79 -0.59 5.38 -44.18
C ALA A 79 -0.51 5.22 -45.70
N ALA A 80 -0.70 6.34 -46.41
CA ALA A 80 -0.24 6.50 -47.78
C ALA A 80 1.26 6.88 -47.77
N ALA A 81 2.01 6.31 -48.71
CA ALA A 81 3.44 6.52 -48.89
C ALA A 81 3.80 8.02 -48.93
N VAL A 82 4.60 8.46 -47.96
CA VAL A 82 5.11 9.83 -47.87
C VAL A 82 6.19 10.03 -48.94
N LYS A 83 5.85 10.69 -50.04
CA LYS A 83 6.84 11.39 -50.88
C LYS A 83 7.46 12.48 -50.01
N LYS A 84 8.80 12.52 -49.92
CA LYS A 84 9.53 13.65 -49.32
C LYS A 84 9.03 14.95 -49.96
N LYS A 85 8.24 15.69 -49.20
CA LYS A 85 7.92 17.09 -49.47
C LYS A 85 8.51 17.90 -48.33
N ASP A 86 9.14 18.98 -48.76
CA ASP A 86 9.78 20.07 -48.04
C ASP A 86 9.35 20.24 -46.59
N ASP A 87 10.34 20.53 -45.73
CA ASP A 87 10.22 20.75 -44.30
C ASP A 87 8.85 21.32 -43.91
N PHE A 88 8.01 20.43 -43.38
CA PHE A 88 6.69 20.80 -42.90
C PHE A 88 6.89 21.58 -41.59
N VAL A 89 7.09 22.88 -41.69
CA VAL A 89 6.98 23.79 -40.56
C VAL A 89 5.51 23.77 -40.17
N LEU A 90 5.19 22.96 -39.15
CA LEU A 90 3.90 22.97 -38.48
C LEU A 90 3.54 24.44 -38.19
N PRO A 91 2.45 25.00 -38.75
CA PRO A 91 2.01 26.31 -38.34
C PRO A 91 1.77 26.22 -36.84
N LYS A 92 2.49 27.03 -36.05
CA LYS A 92 2.23 27.16 -34.61
C LYS A 92 0.78 27.59 -34.51
N LYS A 93 -0.08 26.63 -34.20
CA LYS A 93 -1.48 26.89 -33.88
C LYS A 93 -1.41 27.71 -32.60
N ASP A 94 -1.63 29.01 -32.71
CA ASP A 94 -1.74 29.89 -31.56
C ASP A 94 -2.84 29.32 -30.69
N ILE A 95 -2.42 28.61 -29.64
CA ILE A 95 -3.32 28.11 -28.60
C ILE A 95 -3.84 29.40 -27.97
N PRO A 96 -5.14 29.72 -28.09
CA PRO A 96 -5.66 30.91 -27.46
C PRO A 96 -5.30 30.84 -25.97
N ASP A 97 -4.67 31.89 -25.45
CA ASP A 97 -4.33 31.98 -24.04
C ASP A 97 -5.66 31.99 -23.27
N VAL A 98 -6.09 30.82 -22.79
CA VAL A 98 -7.33 30.64 -22.04
C VAL A 98 -7.07 31.21 -20.65
N ARG A 99 -7.05 32.55 -20.58
CA ARG A 99 -6.85 33.28 -19.35
C ARG A 99 -8.13 33.18 -18.53
N ILE A 100 -8.13 32.30 -17.54
CA ILE A 100 -9.27 32.15 -16.62
C ILE A 100 -9.59 33.52 -16.03
N PRO A 101 -10.82 34.03 -16.18
CA PRO A 101 -11.18 35.33 -15.65
C PRO A 101 -11.01 35.32 -14.14
N ARG A 102 -10.33 36.33 -13.59
CA ARG A 102 -9.95 36.40 -12.16
C ARG A 102 -11.11 36.11 -11.20
N LYS A 103 -12.34 36.51 -11.54
CA LYS A 103 -13.56 36.24 -10.76
C LYS A 103 -13.85 34.74 -10.63
N VAL A 104 -13.68 33.96 -11.71
CA VAL A 104 -13.88 32.51 -11.71
C VAL A 104 -12.76 31.82 -10.93
N PHE A 105 -11.52 32.30 -11.07
CA PHE A 105 -10.40 31.79 -10.26
C PHE A 105 -10.64 31.98 -8.76
N PHE A 106 -11.04 33.18 -8.32
CA PHE A 106 -11.36 33.42 -6.91
C PHE A 106 -12.57 32.62 -6.42
N SER A 107 -13.57 32.39 -7.29
CA SER A 107 -14.72 31.52 -6.95
C SER A 107 -14.29 30.07 -6.75
N ILE A 108 -13.42 29.52 -7.61
CA ILE A 108 -12.90 28.16 -7.49
C ILE A 108 -12.08 28.03 -6.21
N VAL A 109 -11.18 28.99 -5.94
CA VAL A 109 -10.39 29.03 -4.70
C VAL A 109 -11.29 29.12 -3.47
N GLY A 110 -12.33 29.96 -3.50
CA GLY A 110 -13.29 30.09 -2.42
C GLY A 110 -14.04 28.78 -2.13
N ILE A 111 -14.50 28.08 -3.16
CA ILE A 111 -15.14 26.76 -3.01
C ILE A 111 -14.16 25.73 -2.44
N ALA A 112 -12.93 25.70 -2.94
CA ALA A 112 -11.90 24.79 -2.45
C ALA A 112 -11.58 25.05 -0.95
N LEU A 113 -11.46 26.32 -0.55
CA LEU A 113 -11.25 26.70 0.85
C LEU A 113 -12.47 26.37 1.73
N ALA A 114 -13.68 26.54 1.23
CA ALA A 114 -14.89 26.17 1.96
C ALA A 114 -14.94 24.66 2.24
N ILE A 115 -14.62 23.84 1.23
CA ILE A 115 -14.53 22.39 1.37
C ILE A 115 -13.43 22.02 2.38
N ALA A 116 -12.24 22.60 2.23
CA ALA A 116 -11.14 22.37 3.16
C ALA A 116 -11.51 22.76 4.60
N GLY A 117 -12.20 23.89 4.79
CA GLY A 117 -12.69 24.35 6.09
C GLY A 117 -13.67 23.37 6.74
N ILE A 118 -14.61 22.80 5.98
CA ILE A 118 -15.54 21.77 6.49
C ILE A 118 -14.76 20.52 6.92
N PHE A 119 -13.82 20.04 6.09
CA PHE A 119 -12.98 18.90 6.44
C PHE A 119 -12.15 19.15 7.70
N SER A 120 -11.52 20.33 7.82
CA SER A 120 -10.76 20.71 9.02
C SER A 120 -11.63 20.79 10.26
N ALA A 121 -12.84 21.35 10.15
CA ALA A 121 -13.78 21.47 11.26
C ALA A 121 -14.24 20.12 11.82
N ILE A 122 -14.19 19.04 11.03
CA ILE A 122 -14.53 17.69 11.49
C ILE A 122 -13.28 16.92 11.95
N THR A 123 -12.21 16.97 11.17
CA THR A 123 -11.00 16.15 11.41
C THR A 123 -10.21 16.61 12.63
N ILE A 124 -10.04 17.91 12.84
CA ILE A 124 -9.30 18.47 13.99
C ILE A 124 -9.91 18.06 15.34
N PRO A 125 -11.22 18.27 15.61
CA PRO A 125 -11.79 17.86 16.89
C PRO A 125 -11.75 16.34 17.06
N MET A 126 -11.92 15.56 15.99
CA MET A 126 -11.78 14.10 16.06
C MET A 126 -10.35 13.69 16.44
N MET A 127 -9.32 14.34 15.88
CA MET A 127 -7.91 14.09 16.23
C MET A 127 -7.59 14.52 17.66
N ASN A 128 -8.10 15.67 18.10
CA ASN A 128 -7.91 16.15 19.47
C ASN A 128 -8.54 15.21 20.50
N ARG A 129 -9.76 14.72 20.24
CA ARG A 129 -10.41 13.72 21.09
C ARG A 129 -9.57 12.44 21.18
N LYS A 130 -9.03 11.96 20.05
CA LYS A 130 -8.15 10.79 20.01
C LYS A 130 -6.86 10.98 20.79
N LYS A 131 -6.22 12.14 20.66
CA LYS A 131 -5.01 12.46 21.42
C LYS A 131 -5.30 12.47 22.92
N ALA A 132 -6.41 13.09 23.34
CA ALA A 132 -6.83 13.08 24.74
C ALA A 132 -7.15 11.67 25.25
N GLN A 133 -7.78 10.83 24.44
CA GLN A 133 -8.05 9.43 24.78
C GLN A 133 -6.75 8.62 24.93
N TYR A 134 -5.82 8.76 23.97
CA TYR A 134 -4.49 8.15 24.04
C TYR A 134 -3.77 8.53 25.33
N THR A 135 -3.66 9.84 25.61
CA THR A 135 -2.97 10.33 26.81
C THR A 135 -3.57 9.73 28.09
N LYS A 136 -4.90 9.74 28.23
CA LYS A 136 -5.57 9.16 29.40
C LYS A 136 -5.37 7.66 29.55
N ILE A 137 -5.42 6.90 28.45
CA ILE A 137 -5.18 5.46 28.48
C ILE A 137 -3.73 5.20 28.89
N SER A 138 -2.77 5.89 28.25
CA SER A 138 -1.35 5.71 28.51
C SER A 138 -0.95 6.09 29.93
N GLU A 139 -1.45 7.20 30.47
CA GLU A 139 -1.19 7.62 31.86
C GLU A 139 -1.69 6.58 32.85
N ARG A 140 -2.96 6.17 32.74
CA ARG A 140 -3.57 5.17 33.64
C ARG A 140 -2.91 3.80 33.50
N PHE A 141 -2.53 3.41 32.29
CA PHE A 141 -1.96 2.09 32.06
C PHE A 141 -0.52 1.99 32.59
N VAL A 142 0.27 3.06 32.49
CA VAL A 142 1.62 3.10 33.08
C VAL A 142 1.57 3.00 34.60
N GLU A 143 0.55 3.55 35.26
CA GLU A 143 0.37 3.42 36.72
C GLU A 143 0.11 1.98 37.18
N VAL A 144 -0.48 1.14 36.31
CA VAL A 144 -0.77 -0.27 36.62
C VAL A 144 0.42 -1.18 36.37
N VAL A 145 1.39 -0.73 35.57
CA VAL A 145 2.58 -1.52 35.28
C VAL A 145 3.58 -1.37 36.43
N ASN A 146 3.88 -2.47 37.12
CA ASN A 146 4.81 -2.52 38.25
C ASN A 146 6.29 -2.43 37.85
N GLN A 147 6.64 -1.62 36.84
CA GLN A 147 8.00 -1.41 36.37
C GLN A 147 8.22 0.06 36.03
N PRO A 148 9.45 0.58 36.11
CA PRO A 148 9.76 1.96 35.74
C PRO A 148 9.71 2.15 34.22
N ILE A 149 8.50 2.24 33.67
CA ILE A 149 8.26 2.47 32.25
C ILE A 149 7.76 3.89 32.00
N THR A 150 7.97 4.38 30.78
CA THR A 150 7.42 5.65 30.32
C THR A 150 6.52 5.45 29.12
N SER A 151 5.40 6.17 29.06
CA SER A 151 4.44 6.05 27.96
C SER A 151 5.02 6.39 26.58
N GLU A 152 6.13 7.14 26.53
CA GLU A 152 6.76 7.57 25.28
C GLU A 152 7.73 6.53 24.70
N LYS A 153 8.40 5.75 25.56
CA LYS A 153 9.46 4.82 25.14
C LYS A 153 9.02 3.37 25.19
N ASN A 154 8.16 3.04 26.15
CA ASN A 154 7.82 1.66 26.50
C ASN A 154 6.41 1.27 26.06
N LEU A 155 5.56 2.21 25.66
CA LEU A 155 4.17 1.95 25.31
C LEU A 155 3.85 2.54 23.94
N ALA A 156 3.37 1.70 23.03
CA ALA A 156 2.86 2.13 21.74
C ALA A 156 1.43 1.64 21.57
N ILE A 157 0.47 2.58 21.46
CA ILE A 157 -0.92 2.28 21.18
C ILE A 157 -1.25 2.74 19.77
N HIS A 158 -1.61 1.80 18.91
CA HIS A 158 -1.91 1.99 17.49
C HIS A 158 -3.39 1.81 17.17
N ASN A 159 -3.74 2.19 15.94
CA ASN A 159 -5.09 2.23 15.38
C ASN A 159 -6.00 3.30 15.99
N LEU A 160 -6.97 3.75 15.20
CA LEU A 160 -7.91 4.81 15.59
C LEU A 160 -8.81 4.43 16.78
N SER A 161 -8.97 3.13 17.04
CA SER A 161 -9.77 2.57 18.13
C SER A 161 -8.95 2.17 19.35
N HIS A 162 -7.62 2.42 19.32
CA HIS A 162 -6.70 2.00 20.38
C HIS A 162 -6.73 0.47 20.62
N ASN A 163 -6.77 -0.31 19.53
CA ASN A 163 -6.96 -1.76 19.64
C ASN A 163 -5.64 -2.55 19.56
N ARG A 164 -4.53 -1.90 19.23
CA ARG A 164 -3.24 -2.55 19.11
C ARG A 164 -2.26 -1.91 20.07
N VAL A 165 -1.70 -2.71 20.97
CA VAL A 165 -0.79 -2.24 22.01
C VAL A 165 0.50 -3.03 21.93
N ILE A 166 1.61 -2.32 22.06
CA ILE A 166 2.92 -2.90 22.24
C ILE A 166 3.50 -2.28 23.52
N LEU A 167 3.76 -3.12 24.49
CA LEU A 167 4.42 -2.78 25.75
C LEU A 167 5.83 -3.36 25.73
N VAL A 168 6.83 -2.58 26.11
CA VAL A 168 8.23 -3.01 26.20
C VAL A 168 8.68 -2.91 27.64
N LEU A 169 8.98 -4.06 28.25
CA LEU A 169 9.40 -4.18 29.63
C LEU A 169 10.91 -4.38 29.74
N HIS A 170 11.46 -3.98 30.89
CA HIS A 170 12.89 -4.14 31.19
C HIS A 170 13.19 -5.49 31.85
N GLU A 171 12.19 -6.06 32.52
CA GLU A 171 12.27 -7.35 33.20
C GLU A 171 11.18 -8.27 32.67
N ASP A 172 11.48 -9.57 32.67
CA ASP A 172 10.51 -10.60 32.31
C ASP A 172 9.37 -10.65 33.34
N ILE A 173 8.18 -10.96 32.86
CA ILE A 173 6.98 -11.17 33.67
C ILE A 173 6.41 -12.57 33.40
N SER A 174 5.59 -13.07 34.33
CA SER A 174 4.89 -14.34 34.14
C SER A 174 3.70 -14.18 33.18
N ASP A 175 3.22 -15.30 32.65
CA ASP A 175 2.02 -15.35 31.81
C ASP A 175 0.79 -14.78 32.54
N ASP A 176 0.62 -15.13 33.82
CA ASP A 176 -0.46 -14.61 34.68
C ASP A 176 -0.42 -13.08 34.80
N GLU A 177 0.78 -12.51 34.92
CA GLU A 177 0.99 -11.07 34.94
C GLU A 177 0.65 -10.44 33.58
N GLY A 178 1.01 -11.11 32.48
CA GLY A 178 0.65 -10.71 31.12
C GLY A 178 -0.87 -10.68 30.89
N VAL A 179 -1.59 -11.71 31.36
CA VAL A 179 -3.07 -11.76 31.33
C VAL A 179 -3.68 -10.64 32.16
N ARG A 180 -3.12 -10.36 33.34
CA ARG A 180 -3.60 -9.26 34.19
C ARG A 180 -3.45 -7.92 33.47
N LEU A 181 -2.27 -7.63 32.94
CA LEU A 181 -2.00 -6.37 32.21
C LEU A 181 -2.90 -6.23 30.98
N PHE A 182 -3.17 -7.32 30.26
CA PHE A 182 -4.12 -7.32 29.14
C PHE A 182 -5.53 -6.91 29.58
N ASN A 183 -6.04 -7.50 30.67
CA ASN A 183 -7.38 -7.20 31.18
C ASN A 183 -7.48 -5.76 31.68
N GLU A 184 -6.50 -5.31 32.45
CA GLU A 184 -6.41 -3.93 32.93
C GLU A 184 -6.39 -2.93 31.78
N TYR A 185 -5.63 -3.22 30.71
CA TYR A 185 -5.64 -2.39 29.51
C TYR A 185 -7.04 -2.31 28.88
N CYS A 186 -7.72 -3.46 28.74
CA CYS A 186 -9.05 -3.53 28.14
C CYS A 186 -10.08 -2.72 28.93
N ASP A 187 -10.02 -2.79 30.26
CA ASP A 187 -10.94 -2.10 31.15
C ASP A 187 -10.68 -0.59 31.16
N ILE A 188 -9.41 -0.16 31.26
CA ILE A 188 -9.01 1.26 31.12
C ILE A 188 -9.47 1.83 29.78
N ARG A 189 -9.27 1.09 28.69
CA ARG A 189 -9.70 1.51 27.36
C ARG A 189 -11.22 1.64 27.30
N ALA A 190 -11.97 0.66 27.79
CA ALA A 190 -13.43 0.69 27.80
C ALA A 190 -13.98 1.89 28.59
N ASP A 191 -13.33 2.24 29.70
CA ASP A 191 -13.67 3.42 30.50
C ASP A 191 -13.36 4.74 29.79
N VAL A 192 -12.16 4.89 29.24
CA VAL A 192 -11.76 6.14 28.57
C VAL A 192 -12.56 6.37 27.28
N LEU A 193 -12.97 5.30 26.60
CA LEU A 193 -13.82 5.37 25.42
C LEU A 193 -15.31 5.50 25.74
N ASP A 194 -15.70 5.44 27.01
CA ASP A 194 -17.10 5.43 27.47
C ASP A 194 -17.94 4.37 26.73
N MET A 195 -17.39 3.14 26.66
CA MET A 195 -18.03 2.02 25.99
C MET A 195 -19.25 1.55 26.79
N LYS A 196 -20.43 1.64 26.17
CA LYS A 196 -21.69 1.15 26.75
C LYS A 196 -21.75 -0.36 26.83
N ASP A 197 -21.21 -1.04 25.83
CA ASP A 197 -21.13 -2.50 25.81
C ASP A 197 -19.82 -2.95 26.46
N ARG A 198 -19.96 -3.68 27.57
CA ARG A 198 -18.86 -4.25 28.35
C ARG A 198 -18.69 -5.75 28.11
N SER A 199 -19.36 -6.31 27.10
CA SER A 199 -19.17 -7.70 26.70
C SER A 199 -17.74 -7.95 26.22
N PHE A 200 -17.28 -9.19 26.40
CA PHE A 200 -15.96 -9.64 25.95
C PHE A 200 -15.70 -9.32 24.47
N LYS A 201 -16.72 -9.54 23.64
CA LYS A 201 -16.70 -9.26 22.19
C LYS A 201 -16.39 -7.80 21.85
N SER A 202 -16.82 -6.88 22.70
CA SER A 202 -16.62 -5.45 22.48
C SER A 202 -15.32 -4.93 23.12
N THR A 203 -14.93 -5.48 24.27
CA THR A 203 -13.80 -4.95 25.05
C THR A 203 -12.47 -5.68 24.82
N ARG A 204 -12.50 -7.00 24.64
CA ARG A 204 -11.31 -7.89 24.63
C ARG A 204 -11.04 -8.52 23.26
N GLU A 205 -12.06 -9.03 22.58
CA GLU A 205 -11.93 -9.65 21.24
C GLU A 205 -11.25 -8.78 20.17
N PRO A 206 -11.47 -7.45 20.08
CA PRO A 206 -10.85 -6.66 19.02
C PRO A 206 -9.39 -6.29 19.32
N ILE A 207 -8.85 -6.66 20.48
CA ILE A 207 -7.56 -6.20 20.97
C ILE A 207 -6.43 -7.14 20.53
N THR A 208 -5.35 -6.52 20.07
CA THR A 208 -4.04 -7.13 19.84
C THR A 208 -3.07 -6.54 20.86
N PHE A 209 -2.56 -7.36 21.76
CA PHE A 209 -1.71 -6.92 22.86
C PHE A 209 -0.40 -7.70 22.83
N ARG A 210 0.73 -6.98 22.75
CA ARG A 210 2.06 -7.58 22.73
C ARG A 210 2.91 -6.99 23.83
N ILE A 211 3.60 -7.85 24.58
CA ILE A 211 4.58 -7.48 25.59
C ILE A 211 5.94 -8.00 25.13
N ALA A 212 6.86 -7.11 24.81
CA ALA A 212 8.24 -7.45 24.50
C ALA A 212 9.08 -7.40 25.79
N MET A 213 9.82 -8.47 26.05
CA MET A 213 10.66 -8.65 27.24
C MET A 213 12.07 -9.08 26.81
N PRO A 214 13.08 -9.05 27.70
CA PRO A 214 14.42 -9.52 27.39
C PRO A 214 14.49 -10.99 26.95
N SER A 215 13.69 -11.88 27.56
CA SER A 215 13.70 -13.32 27.26
C SER A 215 12.86 -13.74 26.06
N GLY A 216 11.97 -12.87 25.56
CA GLY A 216 11.02 -13.21 24.50
C GLY A 216 9.85 -12.23 24.43
N ASP A 217 8.74 -12.65 23.83
CA ASP A 217 7.52 -11.85 23.81
C ASP A 217 6.25 -12.64 24.11
N LEU A 218 5.31 -11.98 24.79
CA LEU A 218 3.96 -12.49 25.03
C LEU A 218 2.99 -11.76 24.12
N SER A 219 2.17 -12.50 23.38
CA SER A 219 1.20 -11.90 22.47
C SER A 219 -0.20 -12.49 22.62
N ILE A 220 -1.20 -11.62 22.72
CA ILE A 220 -2.62 -11.96 22.74
C ILE A 220 -3.25 -11.30 21.52
N ASN A 221 -3.66 -12.13 20.55
CA ASN A 221 -4.12 -11.68 19.25
C ASN A 221 -5.60 -12.01 19.07
N ASN A 222 -6.46 -11.01 19.29
CA ASN A 222 -7.90 -11.11 19.05
C ASN A 222 -8.53 -12.36 19.71
N PRO A 223 -8.48 -12.47 21.05
CA PRO A 223 -8.96 -13.64 21.75
C PRO A 223 -10.47 -13.80 21.50
N LYS A 224 -10.95 -15.03 21.30
CA LYS A 224 -12.38 -15.29 21.08
C LYS A 224 -13.18 -15.38 22.38
N ASP A 225 -12.51 -15.77 23.45
CA ASP A 225 -13.03 -15.95 24.81
C ASP A 225 -11.90 -15.86 25.83
N GLU A 226 -12.24 -15.96 27.13
CA GLU A 226 -11.26 -15.91 28.23
C GLU A 226 -10.22 -17.04 28.16
N ALA A 227 -10.61 -18.24 27.69
CA ALA A 227 -9.67 -19.37 27.56
C ALA A 227 -8.63 -19.09 26.47
N ALA A 228 -9.07 -18.49 25.36
CA ALA A 228 -8.19 -18.09 24.26
C ALA A 228 -7.15 -17.03 24.66
N ILE A 229 -7.35 -16.28 25.76
CA ILE A 229 -6.32 -15.37 26.27
C ILE A 229 -5.11 -16.18 26.73
N VAL A 230 -5.34 -17.24 27.52
CA VAL A 230 -4.28 -18.10 28.06
C VAL A 230 -3.67 -18.96 26.96
N ASP A 231 -4.49 -19.55 26.08
CA ASP A 231 -4.00 -20.40 24.98
C ASP A 231 -3.13 -19.65 23.96
N ASN A 232 -3.32 -18.33 23.80
CA ASN A 232 -2.51 -17.51 22.91
C ASN A 232 -1.10 -17.23 23.45
N LEU A 233 -0.88 -17.32 24.76
CA LEU A 233 0.43 -17.08 25.37
C LEU A 233 1.42 -18.23 25.12
N HIS A 234 0.91 -19.43 24.81
CA HIS A 234 1.73 -20.63 24.62
C HIS A 234 1.99 -21.00 23.14
N LYS A 235 1.59 -20.16 22.18
CA LYS A 235 1.84 -20.41 20.75
C LYS A 235 3.07 -19.66 20.24
N GLU A 236 4.22 -20.28 20.42
CA GLU A 236 5.39 -20.12 19.53
C GLU A 236 5.54 -21.36 18.64
#